data_AF-A0A068V9Y2-F1
#
_entry.id   AF-A0A068V9Y2-F1
#
_cell.length_a   1.000
_cell.length_b   1.000
_cell.length_c   1.000
_cell.angle_alpha   90.00
_cell.angle_beta   90.00
_cell.angle_gamma   90.00
#
_symmetry.space_group_name_H-M   'P 1'
#
loop_
_entity.id
_entity.type
_entity.pdbx_description
1 polymer ?
#
loop_
_entity_poly.entity_id
_entity_poly.type
_entity_poly.pdbx_seq_one_letter_code
_entity_poly.pdbx_strand_id
1 'polypeptide(L)' 'MLSRLSRHYFCSISPQPWLFVGLGNPGDKFKGTRHNVGFEMIDAFAEAVGIPMDTVHCKAVFGKGM' A
#
# COMPACT_ATOMS: atom_id res chain seq x y z
N MET A 1 -42.43 -7.80 -8.93
CA MET A 1 -42.54 -8.28 -7.53
C MET A 1 -42.46 -9.80 -7.60
N LEU A 2 -41.44 -10.52 -7.15
CA LEU A 2 -40.58 -10.36 -5.98
C LEU A 2 -39.15 -10.87 -6.28
N SER A 3 -38.22 -10.17 -5.66
CA SER A 3 -36.80 -10.46 -5.50
C SER A 3 -36.53 -11.85 -4.90
N ARG A 4 -35.61 -12.59 -5.52
CA ARG A 4 -34.74 -13.53 -4.80
C ARG A 4 -33.41 -13.69 -5.54
N LEU A 5 -32.71 -12.56 -5.68
CA LEU A 5 -31.28 -12.57 -5.94
C LEU A 5 -30.61 -13.18 -4.71
N SER A 6 -30.26 -14.47 -4.82
CA SER A 6 -29.39 -15.14 -3.87
C SER A 6 -28.05 -14.40 -3.89
N ARG A 7 -27.86 -13.46 -2.95
CA ARG A 7 -26.52 -12.95 -2.61
C ARG A 7 -25.78 -14.11 -1.98
N HIS A 8 -25.14 -14.92 -2.82
CA HIS A 8 -24.09 -15.81 -2.37
C HIS A 8 -22.94 -14.93 -1.87
N TYR A 9 -22.96 -14.63 -0.57
CA TYR A 9 -21.78 -14.24 0.18
C TYR A 9 -20.87 -15.48 0.24
N PHE A 10 -20.17 -15.77 -0.86
CA PHE A 10 -18.97 -16.59 -0.80
C PHE A 10 -17.98 -15.77 0.03
N CYS A 11 -17.91 -16.07 1.33
CA CYS A 11 -16.82 -15.64 2.17
C CYS A 11 -15.56 -16.29 1.61
N SER A 12 -14.78 -15.50 0.85
CA SER A 12 -13.44 -15.91 0.47
C SER A 12 -12.61 -15.94 1.75
N ILE A 13 -12.21 -17.13 2.20
CA ILE A 13 -11.28 -17.34 3.33
C ILE A 13 -9.85 -16.87 2.97
N SER A 14 -9.66 -16.20 1.82
CA SER A 14 -8.36 -15.63 1.45
C SER A 14 -8.02 -14.46 2.37
N PRO A 15 -6.86 -14.46 3.06
CA PRO A 15 -6.38 -13.27 3.73
C PRO A 15 -6.28 -12.13 2.71
N GLN A 16 -6.99 -11.04 2.98
CA GLN A 16 -6.94 -9.85 2.14
C GLN A 16 -5.71 -9.03 2.57
N PRO A 17 -4.79 -8.75 1.65
CA PRO A 17 -3.62 -7.94 1.98
C PRO A 17 -4.05 -6.51 2.30
N TRP A 18 -3.38 -5.89 3.26
CA TRP A 18 -3.46 -4.45 3.48
C TRP A 18 -2.51 -3.74 2.51
N LEU A 19 -2.93 -2.56 2.04
CA LEU A 19 -2.10 -1.67 1.25
C LEU A 19 -1.88 -0.37 2.02
N PHE A 20 -0.63 -0.15 2.44
CA PHE A 20 -0.19 1.10 3.04
C PHE A 20 0.46 1.95 1.94
N VAL A 21 0.07 3.22 1.83
CA VAL A 21 0.51 4.11 0.75
C VAL A 21 1.10 5.39 1.33
N GLY A 22 2.31 5.72 0.91
CA GLY A 22 2.98 6.98 1.18
C GLY A 22 2.84 7.86 -0.04
N LEU A 23 2.25 9.04 0.12
CA LEU A 23 2.16 10.04 -0.95
C LEU A 23 3.35 10.99 -0.90
N GLY A 24 3.81 11.41 -2.08
CA GLY A 24 4.96 12.31 -2.22
C GLY A 24 5.34 12.51 -3.68
N ASN A 25 6.32 13.37 -3.91
CA ASN A 25 6.89 13.62 -5.23
C ASN A 25 8.28 12.98 -5.35
N PRO A 26 8.60 12.33 -6.49
CA PRO A 26 9.89 11.68 -6.69
C PRO A 26 11.02 12.67 -7.03
N GLY A 27 12.23 12.37 -6.58
CA GLY A 27 13.46 13.11 -6.88
C GLY A 27 14.00 13.93 -5.71
N ASP A 28 15.31 14.13 -5.68
CA ASP A 28 16.04 14.70 -4.54
C ASP A 28 15.55 16.10 -4.11
N LYS A 29 15.06 16.89 -5.07
CA LYS A 29 14.53 18.24 -4.82
C LYS A 29 13.31 18.27 -3.89
N PHE A 30 12.61 17.15 -3.71
CA PHE A 30 11.43 17.05 -2.85
C PHE A 30 11.70 16.37 -1.51
N LYS A 31 12.91 15.86 -1.30
CA LYS A 31 13.33 15.19 -0.06
C LYS A 31 13.21 16.16 1.12
N GLY A 32 12.61 15.73 2.22
CA GLY A 32 12.41 16.56 3.42
C GLY A 32 11.33 17.64 3.30
N THR A 33 10.62 17.73 2.17
CA THR A 33 9.48 18.66 2.07
C THR A 33 8.27 18.09 2.82
N ARG A 34 7.44 18.97 3.40
CA ARG A 34 6.20 18.54 4.11
C ARG A 34 5.27 17.69 3.24
N HIS A 35 5.31 17.87 1.92
CA HIS A 35 4.51 17.09 0.97
C HIS A 35 4.98 15.63 0.85
N ASN A 36 6.23 15.34 1.23
CA ASN A 36 6.84 14.01 1.16
C ASN A 36 6.84 13.27 2.50
N VAL A 37 6.18 13.79 3.54
CA VAL A 37 6.07 13.11 4.85
C VAL A 37 5.46 11.70 4.72
N GLY A 38 4.60 11.48 3.71
CA GLY A 38 4.05 10.16 3.42
C GLY A 38 5.10 9.15 2.95
N PHE A 39 6.07 9.56 2.13
CA PHE A 39 7.21 8.71 1.75
C PHE A 39 8.08 8.38 2.97
N GLU A 40 8.45 9.39 3.76
CA GLU A 40 9.27 9.20 4.97
C GLU A 40 8.61 8.25 5.98
N MET A 41 7.29 8.34 6.15
CA MET A 41 6.55 7.45 7.04
C MET A 41 6.57 5.99 6.55
N ILE A 42 6.36 5.75 5.26
CA ILE A 42 6.39 4.39 4.70
C ILE A 42 7.80 3.80 4.73
N ASP A 43 8.82 4.60 4.44
CA ASP A 43 10.22 4.17 4.53
C ASP A 43 10.56 3.73 5.96
N ALA A 44 10.22 4.55 6.96
CA ALA A 44 10.43 4.22 8.37
C ALA A 44 9.60 3.01 8.84
N PHE A 45 8.36 2.89 8.37
CA PHE A 45 7.53 1.73 8.65
C PHE A 45 8.15 0.45 8.09
N ALA A 46 8.52 0.45 6.81
CA ALA A 46 9.12 -0.69 6.13
C ALA A 46 10.43 -1.12 6.78
N GLU A 47 11.28 -0.15 7.18
CA GLU A 47 12.50 -0.41 7.96
C GLU A 47 12.19 -1.06 9.31
N ALA A 48 11.23 -0.51 10.06
CA ALA A 48 10.87 -1.02 11.39
C ALA A 48 10.32 -2.46 11.37
N VAL A 49 9.65 -2.86 10.29
CA VAL A 49 9.10 -4.22 10.13
C VAL A 49 9.94 -5.13 9.22
N GLY A 50 11.08 -4.66 8.72
CA GLY A 50 12.00 -5.45 7.88
C GLY A 50 11.47 -5.79 6.49
N ILE A 51 10.67 -4.91 5.88
CA ILE A 51 10.14 -5.07 4.52
C ILE A 51 11.07 -4.35 3.52
N PRO A 52 11.71 -5.04 2.56
CA PRO A 52 12.49 -4.38 1.51
C PRO A 52 11.58 -3.67 0.50
N MET A 53 11.95 -2.43 0.13
CA MET A 53 11.25 -1.58 -0.85
C MET A 53 12.02 -1.57 -2.18
N ASP A 54 12.15 -2.74 -2.82
CA ASP A 54 13.03 -2.96 -4.00
C ASP A 54 12.28 -3.17 -5.32
N THR A 55 10.94 -3.24 -5.27
CA THR A 55 10.13 -3.57 -6.44
C THR A 55 9.47 -2.32 -7.01
N VAL A 56 9.58 -2.13 -8.32
CA VAL A 56 8.89 -1.07 -9.05
C VAL A 56 7.73 -1.65 -9.85
N HIS A 57 6.51 -1.17 -9.60
CA HIS A 57 5.33 -1.56 -10.37
C HIS A 57 4.31 -0.41 -10.39
N CYS A 58 3.57 -0.28 -11.50
CA CYS A 58 2.56 0.78 -11.66
C CYS A 58 3.07 2.21 -11.31
N LYS A 59 4.33 2.53 -11.62
CA LYS A 59 4.99 3.81 -11.28
C LYS A 59 5.11 4.08 -9.77
N ALA A 60 5.11 3.03 -8.95
CA ALA A 60 5.38 3.08 -7.52
C ALA A 60 6.54 2.17 -7.16
N VAL A 61 7.28 2.54 -6.12
CA VAL A 61 8.19 1.64 -5.40
C VAL A 61 7.40 1.03 -4.26
N PHE A 62 7.40 -0.29 -4.12
CA PHE A 62 6.69 -0.97 -3.03
C PHE A 62 7.44 -2.23 -2.59
N GLY A 63 7.16 -2.63 -1.36
CA GLY A 63 7.60 -3.88 -0.76
C GLY A 63 6.41 -4.75 -0.38
N LYS A 64 6.66 -6.04 -0.15
CA LYS A 64 5.65 -6.99 0.30
C LYS A 64 6.13 -7.69 1.56
N GLY A 65 5.42 -7.48 2.67
CA GLY A 65 5.60 -8.26 3.90
C GLY A 65 4.82 -9.58 3.89
N MET A 66 5.18 -10.48 4.80
CA MET A 66 4.43 -11.71 5.10
C MET A 66 3.41 -11.50 6.21
#